data_AF-A0A1C0TLW6-F1
#
_entry.id   AF-A0A1C0TLW6-F1
#
_cell.length_a   1.000
_cell.length_b   1.000
_cell.length_c   1.000
_cell.angle_alpha   90.00
_cell.angle_beta   90.00
_cell.angle_gamma   90.00
#
_symmetry.space_group_name_H-M   'P 1'
#
loop_
_entity.id
_entity.type
_entity.pdbx_description
1 polymer ?
#
loop_
_entity_poly.entity_id
_entity_poly.type
_entity_poly.pdbx_seq_one_letter_code
_entity_poly.pdbx_strand_id
1 'polypeptide(L)'
;MRIVKGFSLIEVMVSIVIAGVALLGLAGAQLKSLQFANNSFYYTIALVNGQNAIERMWNELCHFEHTNRYLLLKENPRVANLQPKDTRFKLKIQPDKYNDKDFTPLISERRDVKFEVSWHDSRVSDNRALNQITLVASYVYVPLPESGECVHNIP
;
A
#
# COMPACT_ATOMS: atom_id res chain seq x y z
N MET A 1 27.08 63.87 7.98
CA MET A 1 27.10 63.58 6.53
C MET A 1 27.24 62.07 6.37
N ARG A 2 26.17 61.36 5.95
CA ARG A 2 26.22 59.90 5.78
C ARG A 2 26.90 59.60 4.45
N ILE A 3 28.12 59.06 4.49
CA ILE A 3 28.82 58.59 3.30
C ILE A 3 28.12 57.30 2.87
N VAL A 4 27.34 57.36 1.80
CA VAL A 4 26.74 56.18 1.17
C VAL A 4 27.82 55.59 0.26
N LYS A 5 28.47 54.49 0.70
CA LYS A 5 29.37 53.73 -0.17
C LYS A 5 28.52 52.96 -1.19
N GLY A 6 28.81 53.15 -2.48
CA GLY A 6 28.19 52.38 -3.56
C GLY A 6 28.66 50.91 -3.56
N PHE A 7 27.88 50.03 -4.17
CA PHE A 7 28.22 48.61 -4.31
C PHE A 7 29.41 48.43 -5.26
N SER A 8 30.38 47.63 -4.85
CA SER A 8 31.47 47.24 -5.74
C SER A 8 30.99 46.19 -6.76
N LEU A 9 31.53 46.21 -7.98
CA LEU A 9 31.21 45.23 -9.03
C LEU A 9 31.40 43.78 -8.52
N ILE A 10 32.48 43.54 -7.78
CA ILE A 10 32.78 42.22 -7.22
C ILE A 10 31.74 41.79 -6.18
N GLU A 11 31.19 42.74 -5.42
CA GLU A 11 30.20 42.48 -4.37
C GLU A 11 28.86 42.06 -4.99
N VAL A 12 28.48 42.68 -6.12
CA VAL A 12 27.28 42.29 -6.90
C VAL A 12 27.49 40.91 -7.52
N MET A 13 28.65 40.63 -8.12
CA MET A 13 28.94 39.31 -8.71
C MET A 13 28.89 38.21 -7.66
N VAL A 14 29.50 38.42 -6.49
CA VAL A 14 29.45 37.45 -5.38
C VAL A 14 28.03 37.27 -4.87
N SER A 15 27.24 38.34 -4.75
CA SER A 15 25.84 38.27 -4.33
C SER A 15 24.97 37.46 -5.29
N ILE A 16 25.17 37.61 -6.61
CA ILE A 16 24.45 36.81 -7.63
C ILE A 16 24.83 35.33 -7.51
N VAL A 17 26.12 35.01 -7.28
CA VAL A 17 26.56 33.62 -7.10
C VAL A 17 25.92 33.00 -5.86
N ILE A 18 25.94 33.71 -4.72
CA ILE A 18 25.31 33.23 -3.47
C ILE A 18 23.81 33.04 -3.66
N ALA A 19 23.13 34.00 -4.30
CA ALA A 19 21.70 33.89 -4.60
C ALA A 19 21.39 32.70 -5.52
N GLY A 20 22.23 32.46 -6.54
CA GLY A 20 22.10 31.30 -7.42
C GLY A 20 22.20 29.98 -6.67
N VAL A 21 23.21 29.82 -5.79
CA VAL A 21 23.37 28.63 -4.95
C VAL A 21 22.18 28.46 -3.98
N ALA A 22 21.69 29.56 -3.38
CA ALA A 22 20.54 29.53 -2.50
C ALA A 22 19.26 29.05 -3.22
N LEU A 23 19.01 29.54 -4.44
CA LEU A 23 17.86 29.13 -5.25
C LEU A 23 17.96 27.66 -5.69
N LEU A 24 19.16 27.17 -6.02
CA LEU A 24 19.37 25.74 -6.31
C LEU A 24 19.12 24.86 -5.07
N GLY A 25 19.54 25.31 -3.88
CA GLY A 25 19.23 24.64 -2.62
C GLY A 25 17.73 24.56 -2.34
N LEU A 26 17.01 25.66 -2.57
CA LEU A 26 15.55 25.72 -2.44
C LEU A 26 14.86 24.77 -3.42
N ALA A 27 15.29 24.74 -4.70
CA ALA A 27 14.75 23.84 -5.70
C ALA A 27 14.95 22.37 -5.31
N GLY A 28 16.12 22.02 -4.79
CA GLY A 28 16.39 20.67 -4.26
C GLY A 28 15.45 20.29 -3.11
N ALA A 29 15.21 21.22 -2.17
CA ALA A 29 14.28 20.99 -1.07
C ALA A 29 12.83 20.78 -1.56
N GLN A 30 12.39 21.56 -2.55
CA GLN A 30 11.06 21.41 -3.14
C GLN A 30 10.88 20.05 -3.84
N LEU A 31 11.89 19.60 -4.59
CA LEU A 31 11.85 18.28 -5.22
C LEU A 31 11.74 17.15 -4.19
N LYS A 32 12.46 17.26 -3.07
CA LYS A 32 12.36 16.28 -1.98
C LYS A 32 10.98 16.29 -1.32
N SER A 33 10.40 17.47 -1.08
CA SER A 33 9.03 17.59 -0.57
C SER A 33 8.02 16.91 -1.48
N LEU A 34 8.12 17.12 -2.80
CA LEU A 34 7.25 16.46 -3.78
C LEU A 34 7.44 14.94 -3.81
N GLN A 35 8.67 14.44 -3.68
CA GLN A 35 8.95 13.00 -3.60
C GLN A 35 8.20 12.38 -2.41
N PHE A 36 8.26 12.99 -1.23
CA PHE A 36 7.55 12.49 -0.05
C PHE A 36 6.03 12.62 -0.18
N ALA A 37 5.53 13.73 -0.73
CA ALA A 37 4.10 13.91 -0.97
C ALA A 37 3.53 12.82 -1.90
N ASN A 38 4.27 12.45 -2.93
CA ASN A 38 3.85 11.38 -3.85
C ASN A 38 3.88 10.00 -3.17
N ASN A 39 4.88 9.74 -2.33
CA ASN A 39 4.91 8.48 -1.59
C ASN A 39 3.74 8.36 -0.61
N SER A 40 3.40 9.45 0.10
CA SER A 40 2.20 9.50 0.96
C SER A 40 0.91 9.28 0.17
N PHE A 41 0.84 9.78 -1.06
CA PHE A 41 -0.29 9.52 -1.94
C PHE A 41 -0.41 8.03 -2.31
N TYR A 42 0.70 7.37 -2.67
CA TYR A 42 0.70 5.93 -2.91
C TYR A 42 0.36 5.12 -1.66
N TYR A 43 0.81 5.56 -0.49
CA TYR A 43 0.42 4.96 0.79
C TYR A 43 -1.10 4.98 0.98
N THR A 44 -1.75 6.12 0.73
CA THR A 44 -3.22 6.23 0.84
C THR A 44 -3.93 5.33 -0.17
N ILE A 45 -3.46 5.27 -1.42
CA ILE A 45 -4.04 4.37 -2.43
C ILE A 45 -3.84 2.90 -2.04
N ALA A 46 -2.66 2.55 -1.51
CA ALA A 46 -2.39 1.20 -1.04
C ALA A 46 -3.36 0.81 0.09
N LEU A 47 -3.64 1.74 1.01
CA LEU A 47 -4.60 1.54 2.11
C LEU A 47 -6.00 1.26 1.59
N VAL A 48 -6.48 2.07 0.64
CA VAL A 48 -7.79 1.86 0.01
C VAL A 48 -7.84 0.52 -0.71
N ASN A 49 -6.80 0.15 -1.45
CA ASN A 49 -6.74 -1.15 -2.13
C ASN A 49 -6.74 -2.32 -1.14
N GLY A 50 -6.02 -2.22 -0.03
CA GLY A 50 -6.00 -3.23 1.02
C GLY A 50 -7.36 -3.38 1.70
N GLN A 51 -8.03 -2.25 2.00
CA GLN A 51 -9.37 -2.25 2.58
C GLN A 51 -10.41 -2.84 1.61
N ASN A 52 -10.34 -2.48 0.33
CA ASN A 52 -11.20 -3.07 -0.70
C ASN A 52 -10.99 -4.59 -0.82
N ALA A 53 -9.75 -5.07 -0.70
CA ALA A 53 -9.46 -6.50 -0.70
C ALA A 53 -10.08 -7.20 0.52
N ILE A 54 -9.98 -6.59 1.71
CA ILE A 54 -10.62 -7.09 2.94
C ILE A 54 -12.14 -7.20 2.77
N GLU A 55 -12.78 -6.16 2.26
CA GLU A 55 -14.24 -6.12 2.05
C GLU A 55 -14.71 -7.14 1.01
N ARG A 56 -13.95 -7.30 -0.08
CA ARG A 56 -14.26 -8.34 -1.08
C ARG A 56 -14.05 -9.75 -0.53
N MET A 57 -13.09 -9.95 0.36
CA MET A 57 -12.89 -11.24 1.00
C MET A 57 -14.06 -11.59 1.92
N TRP A 58 -14.63 -10.61 2.63
CA TRP A 58 -15.84 -10.80 3.43
C TRP A 58 -17.02 -11.33 2.60
N ASN A 59 -17.23 -10.79 1.40
CA ASN A 59 -18.31 -11.24 0.52
C ASN A 59 -18.09 -12.68 0.03
N GLU A 60 -16.83 -13.10 -0.17
CA GLU A 60 -16.45 -14.43 -0.64
C GLU A 60 -16.06 -15.40 0.48
N LEU A 61 -16.30 -15.05 1.74
CA LEU A 61 -15.74 -15.77 2.88
C LEU A 61 -16.17 -17.24 2.92
N CYS A 62 -17.45 -17.52 2.66
CA CYS A 62 -17.97 -18.90 2.58
C CYS A 62 -17.20 -19.73 1.54
N HIS A 63 -16.92 -19.16 0.37
CA HIS A 63 -16.18 -19.85 -0.68
C HIS A 63 -14.76 -20.20 -0.24
N PHE A 64 -14.07 -19.25 0.42
CA PHE A 64 -12.74 -19.47 0.96
C PHE A 64 -12.70 -20.43 2.16
N GLU A 65 -13.82 -20.66 2.84
CA GLU A 65 -13.90 -21.66 3.92
C GLU A 65 -14.15 -23.07 3.42
N HIS A 66 -15.15 -23.21 2.55
CA HIS A 66 -15.76 -24.50 2.28
C HIS A 66 -15.45 -25.02 0.88
N THR A 67 -15.33 -24.14 -0.12
CA THR A 67 -15.14 -24.55 -1.52
C THR A 67 -13.67 -24.63 -1.91
N ASN A 68 -12.93 -23.53 -1.78
CA ASN A 68 -11.51 -23.46 -2.11
C ASN A 68 -10.76 -22.60 -1.10
N ARG A 69 -10.02 -23.29 -0.23
CA ARG A 69 -9.31 -22.70 0.90
C ARG A 69 -8.04 -21.95 0.54
N TYR A 70 -7.56 -22.06 -0.70
CA TYR A 70 -6.35 -21.37 -1.10
C TYR A 70 -6.62 -19.88 -1.34
N LEU A 71 -5.78 -19.03 -0.75
CA LEU A 71 -5.80 -17.57 -0.87
C LEU A 71 -4.75 -17.04 -1.87
N LEU A 72 -4.20 -17.94 -2.68
CA LEU A 72 -3.24 -17.65 -3.73
C LEU A 72 -3.87 -17.78 -5.12
N LEU A 73 -3.51 -16.86 -6.01
CA LEU A 73 -4.02 -16.79 -7.40
C LEU A 73 -3.79 -18.07 -8.21
N LYS A 74 -2.70 -18.78 -7.94
CA LYS A 74 -2.28 -19.96 -8.70
C LYS A 74 -3.23 -21.14 -8.45
N GLU A 75 -3.74 -21.25 -7.23
CA GLU A 75 -4.60 -22.34 -6.77
C GLU A 75 -6.08 -21.94 -6.76
N ASN A 76 -6.39 -20.65 -6.67
CA ASN A 76 -7.76 -20.15 -6.66
C ASN A 76 -7.92 -18.90 -7.56
N PRO A 77 -8.57 -19.02 -8.73
CA PRO A 77 -8.77 -17.88 -9.63
C PRO A 77 -9.66 -16.78 -9.03
N ARG A 78 -10.50 -17.08 -8.02
CA ARG A 78 -11.33 -16.06 -7.36
C ARG A 78 -10.51 -15.03 -6.58
N VAL A 79 -9.28 -15.37 -6.21
CA VAL A 79 -8.36 -14.42 -5.55
C VAL A 79 -8.03 -13.24 -6.47
N ALA A 80 -8.23 -13.37 -7.79
CA ALA A 80 -8.10 -12.26 -8.73
C ALA A 80 -9.05 -11.09 -8.40
N ASN A 81 -10.22 -11.37 -7.80
CA ASN A 81 -11.15 -10.33 -7.39
C ASN A 81 -10.63 -9.51 -6.20
N LEU A 82 -9.72 -10.06 -5.39
CA LEU A 82 -9.10 -9.37 -4.25
C LEU A 82 -7.96 -8.46 -4.69
N GLN A 83 -7.38 -8.70 -5.88
CA GLN A 83 -6.22 -7.96 -6.34
C GLN A 83 -6.59 -6.52 -6.74
N PRO A 84 -5.69 -5.54 -6.48
CA PRO A 84 -5.84 -4.19 -7.00
C PRO A 84 -5.99 -4.19 -8.52
N LYS A 85 -6.91 -3.37 -9.05
CA LYS A 85 -7.03 -3.17 -10.51
C LYS A 85 -5.82 -2.44 -11.10
N ASP A 86 -5.15 -1.63 -10.28
CA ASP A 86 -3.96 -0.89 -10.66
C ASP A 86 -2.70 -1.74 -10.49
N THR A 87 -2.00 -2.00 -11.59
CA THR A 87 -0.80 -2.86 -11.65
C THR A 87 0.41 -2.29 -10.91
N ARG A 88 0.38 -1.01 -10.52
CA ARG A 88 1.43 -0.39 -9.69
C ARG A 88 1.44 -0.95 -8.28
N PHE A 89 0.31 -1.48 -7.81
CA PHE A 89 0.15 -2.06 -6.50
C PHE A 89 0.10 -3.59 -6.59
N LYS A 90 0.79 -4.26 -5.68
CA LYS A 90 0.81 -5.72 -5.57
C LYS A 90 0.29 -6.10 -4.20
N LEU A 91 -0.76 -6.93 -4.17
CA LEU A 91 -1.31 -7.48 -2.94
C LEU A 91 -0.77 -8.90 -2.72
N LYS A 92 -0.17 -9.11 -1.55
CA LYS A 92 0.12 -10.44 -1.01
C LYS A 92 -0.79 -10.71 0.17
N ILE A 93 -1.29 -11.94 0.25
CA ILE A 93 -2.20 -12.38 1.30
C ILE A 93 -1.50 -13.49 2.07
N GLN A 94 -1.57 -13.45 3.40
CA GLN A 94 -1.06 -14.50 4.27
C GLN A 94 -2.13 -14.83 5.32
N PRO A 95 -2.37 -16.11 5.67
CA PRO A 95 -1.69 -17.31 5.16
C PRO A 95 -2.13 -17.71 3.73
N ASP A 96 -1.37 -18.60 3.09
CA ASP A 96 -1.65 -19.11 1.73
C ASP A 96 -2.93 -19.98 1.68
N LYS A 97 -3.29 -20.58 2.83
CA LYS A 97 -4.50 -21.37 2.99
C LYS A 97 -5.30 -20.86 4.18
N TYR A 98 -6.59 -20.69 3.93
CA TYR A 98 -7.59 -20.43 4.95
C TYR A 98 -7.96 -21.75 5.67
N ASN A 99 -8.17 -21.73 6.99
CA ASN A 99 -8.39 -22.91 7.84
C ASN A 99 -7.19 -23.87 7.87
N ASP A 100 -5.97 -23.38 7.66
CA ASP A 100 -4.79 -24.24 7.78
C ASP A 100 -4.67 -24.72 9.23
N LYS A 101 -4.54 -26.03 9.46
CA LYS A 101 -4.43 -26.61 10.80
C LYS A 101 -3.13 -26.18 11.49
N ASP A 102 -2.10 -25.87 10.70
CA ASP A 102 -0.77 -25.50 11.19
C ASP A 102 -0.67 -24.01 11.57
N PHE A 103 -1.53 -23.15 11.01
CA PHE A 103 -1.51 -21.69 11.24
C PHE A 103 -2.80 -21.14 11.86
N THR A 104 -3.93 -21.83 11.71
CA THR A 104 -5.27 -21.44 12.16
C THR A 104 -6.12 -22.66 12.55
N PRO A 105 -5.92 -23.25 13.75
CA PRO A 105 -6.68 -24.41 14.18
C PRO A 105 -8.19 -24.10 14.20
N LEU A 106 -9.01 -25.06 13.74
CA LEU A 106 -10.47 -24.94 13.52
C LEU A 106 -11.30 -24.49 14.76
N ILE A 107 -10.67 -24.45 15.93
CA ILE A 107 -11.25 -24.05 17.23
C ILE A 107 -11.04 -22.56 17.55
N SER A 108 -10.24 -21.81 16.77
CA SER A 108 -10.15 -20.36 16.95
C SER A 108 -11.29 -19.68 16.20
N GLU A 109 -12.27 -19.13 16.94
CA GLU A 109 -13.40 -18.36 16.42
C GLU A 109 -12.99 -17.13 15.57
N ARG A 110 -11.69 -16.79 15.58
CA ARG A 110 -11.10 -15.65 14.90
C ARG A 110 -9.97 -16.09 13.97
N ARG A 111 -10.00 -15.59 12.73
CA ARG A 111 -9.08 -15.97 11.67
C ARG A 111 -8.41 -14.75 11.08
N ASP A 112 -7.17 -14.54 11.48
CA ASP A 112 -6.41 -13.37 11.04
C ASP A 112 -5.77 -13.63 9.68
N VAL A 113 -6.06 -12.73 8.74
CA VAL A 113 -5.46 -12.70 7.41
C VAL A 113 -4.74 -11.37 7.26
N LYS A 114 -3.46 -11.45 6.88
CA LYS A 114 -2.61 -10.30 6.61
C LYS A 114 -2.66 -9.96 5.12
N PHE A 115 -2.91 -8.70 4.82
CA PHE A 115 -2.93 -8.13 3.49
C PHE A 115 -1.76 -7.17 3.38
N GLU A 116 -0.75 -7.53 2.61
CA GLU A 116 0.42 -6.70 2.35
C GLU A 116 0.28 -6.08 0.96
N VAL A 117 0.10 -4.76 0.91
CA VAL A 117 0.04 -4.00 -0.34
C VAL A 117 1.36 -3.28 -0.52
N SER A 118 2.05 -3.57 -1.63
CA SER A 118 3.34 -2.98 -1.97
C SER A 118 3.26 -2.23 -3.30
N TRP A 119 4.04 -1.15 -3.44
CA TRP A 119 4.22 -0.43 -4.69
C TRP A 119 5.71 -0.28 -5.00
N HIS A 120 6.01 0.09 -6.24
CA HIS A 120 7.38 0.40 -6.65
C HIS A 120 7.50 1.88 -6.99
N ASP A 121 8.30 2.60 -6.21
CA ASP A 121 8.72 3.96 -6.52
C ASP A 121 10.26 4.02 -6.49
N SER A 122 10.90 4.21 -7.65
CA SER A 122 12.35 4.31 -7.78
C SER A 122 12.94 5.62 -7.22
N ARG A 123 12.09 6.58 -6.83
CA ARG A 123 12.51 7.89 -6.30
C ARG A 123 12.68 7.89 -4.78
N VAL A 124 12.02 6.96 -4.09
CA VAL A 124 12.17 6.72 -2.65
C VAL A 124 13.02 5.46 -2.50
N SER A 125 13.96 5.47 -1.55
CA SER A 125 15.06 4.49 -1.49
C SER A 125 14.61 3.03 -1.65
N ASP A 126 15.52 2.16 -2.09
CA ASP A 126 15.31 0.71 -2.28
C ASP A 126 14.90 -0.06 -1.02
N ASN A 127 14.70 0.63 0.11
CA ASN A 127 14.15 0.01 1.30
C ASN A 127 12.67 -0.35 1.07
N ARG A 128 12.45 -1.63 0.75
CA ARG A 128 11.13 -2.23 0.51
C ARG A 128 10.14 -1.99 1.66
N ALA A 129 10.62 -1.74 2.88
CA ALA A 129 9.78 -1.44 4.02
C ALA A 129 9.05 -0.08 3.93
N LEU A 130 9.54 0.85 3.11
CA LEU A 130 8.94 2.19 2.94
C LEU A 130 7.82 2.22 1.89
N ASN A 131 7.80 1.25 0.98
CA ASN A 131 6.85 1.18 -0.13
C ASN A 131 5.85 0.02 0.04
N GLN A 132 5.45 -0.23 1.29
CA GLN A 132 4.47 -1.26 1.62
C GLN A 132 3.63 -0.86 2.83
N ILE A 133 2.43 -1.43 2.89
CA ILE A 133 1.59 -1.41 4.08
C ILE A 133 1.13 -2.83 4.40
N THR A 134 0.85 -3.08 5.67
CA THR A 134 0.28 -4.35 6.12
C THR A 134 -0.98 -4.07 6.90
N LEU A 135 -2.09 -4.65 6.46
CA LEU A 135 -3.37 -4.63 7.16
C LEU A 135 -3.64 -6.03 7.69
N VAL A 136 -4.18 -6.13 8.88
CA VAL A 136 -4.61 -7.40 9.47
C VAL A 136 -6.11 -7.33 9.65
N ALA A 137 -6.83 -8.23 8.99
CA ALA A 137 -8.26 -8.38 9.16
C ALA A 137 -8.56 -9.73 9.76
N SER A 138 -9.56 -9.74 10.64
CA SER A 138 -9.98 -10.93 11.36
C SER A 138 -11.36 -11.32 10.88
N TYR A 139 -11.51 -12.58 10.48
CA TYR A 139 -12.74 -13.13 9.94
C TYR A 139 -13.34 -14.15 10.91
N VAL A 140 -14.65 -14.30 10.85
CA VAL A 140 -15.40 -15.29 11.63
C VAL A 140 -15.69 -16.52 10.79
N TYR A 141 -15.99 -17.63 11.45
CA TYR A 141 -16.49 -18.81 10.76
C TYR A 141 -17.91 -18.59 10.23
N VAL A 142 -18.14 -18.95 8.97
CA VAL A 142 -19.46 -18.88 8.32
C VAL A 142 -20.01 -20.30 8.18
N PRO A 143 -21.18 -20.63 8.77
CA PRO A 143 -21.78 -21.94 8.58
C PRO A 143 -22.20 -22.16 7.12
N LEU A 144 -22.10 -23.41 6.66
CA LEU A 144 -22.57 -23.81 5.33
C LEU A 144 -24.07 -23.54 5.19
N PRO A 145 -24.53 -22.94 4.07
CA PRO A 145 -25.95 -22.76 3.81
C PRO A 145 -26.65 -24.11 3.59
N GLU A 146 -27.95 -24.19 3.87
CA GLU A 146 -28.76 -25.40 3.71
C GLU A 146 -28.77 -25.94 2.27
N SER A 147 -28.50 -25.07 1.28
CA SER A 147 -28.33 -25.44 -0.14
C SER A 147 -27.03 -26.20 -0.44
N GLY A 148 -26.10 -26.28 0.51
CA GLY A 148 -24.80 -26.95 0.35
C GLY A 148 -23.78 -26.21 -0.52
N GLU A 149 -24.17 -25.09 -1.13
CA GLU A 149 -23.31 -24.30 -2.01
C GLU A 149 -23.17 -22.85 -1.52
N CYS A 150 -21.93 -22.37 -1.42
CA CYS A 150 -21.64 -20.97 -1.17
C CYS A 150 -22.00 -20.14 -2.42
N VAL A 151 -23.17 -19.51 -2.39
CA VAL A 151 -23.63 -18.63 -3.48
C VAL A 151 -22.76 -17.37 -3.49
N HIS A 152 -22.28 -16.99 -4.67
CA HIS A 152 -21.61 -15.71 -4.87
C HIS A 152 -22.64 -14.60 -4.69
N ASN A 153 -22.51 -13.78 -3.64
CA ASN A 153 -23.30 -12.56 -3.52
C ASN A 153 -22.75 -11.54 -4.53
N ILE A 154 -23.35 -11.54 -5.71
CA ILE A 154 -23.19 -10.46 -6.69
C ILE A 154 -24.02 -9.28 -6.13
N PRO A 155 -23.43 -8.10 -5.90
CA PRO A 155 -24.19 -6.91 -5.54
C PRO A 155 -25.14 -6.46 -6.65
#